data_AF-A0A929U3P1-F1
#
_entry.id   AF-A0A929U3P1-F1
#
_cell.length_a   1.000
_cell.length_b   1.000
_cell.length_c   1.000
_cell.angle_alpha   90.00
_cell.angle_beta   90.00
_cell.angle_gamma   90.00
#
_symmetry.space_group_name_H-M   'P 1'
#
loop_
_entity.id
_entity.type
_entity.pdbx_description
1 polymer ?
#
loop_
_entity_poly.entity_id
_entity_poly.type
_entity_poly.pdbx_seq_one_letter_code
_entity_poly.pdbx_strand_id
1 'polypeptide(L)'
;MKIKNILSYFFMVFGAYSIMALGFGNSAFAAEVPNFTKVLEDKGLLTITSSETIDKEISVVRGKIDNLNFTTISWNKNGSYKLQKGITQAQINQSYTTPWNKDNILNEAKIHNTPVIFTGGFWQLENADNGWSQRELGLGKNGIMYSDGKGDVEVTNLSNSEVSKIFQKMGDKGWNVGAFSPIVKNGVLDSTLGQSGVWHGDPNVKNARTIFIEFNNGLQAVFVVDGHTSTKTGLNHSEIVNLINQMGVSGIKNAFMLDGGGTTRAYTKSDNGTETVMGSFVDNRFASQFLYLSKNEVKPEFFVDRSSDKVAKNESQTATYADWKAAFEKGLKFIPGTQYLTGALEKANPVNNANNLQAATSAAQQNAVENKANESAKNKAIKAPNTGSKTTTNHQTTFLWVASATIAILTGFITLKRFKNCKVRIQK
;
A
#
# COMPACT_ATOMS: atom_id res chain seq x y z
N MET A 1 23.32 53.38 -53.42
CA MET A 1 23.62 52.03 -52.90
C MET A 1 22.80 51.81 -51.64
N LYS A 2 21.75 50.98 -51.69
CA LYS A 2 20.70 50.89 -50.66
C LYS A 2 20.69 49.50 -50.02
N ILE A 3 20.79 49.50 -48.69
CA ILE A 3 20.68 48.36 -47.76
C ILE A 3 19.29 47.75 -47.90
N LYS A 4 19.14 46.62 -48.62
CA LYS A 4 17.87 45.87 -48.67
C LYS A 4 17.96 44.34 -48.69
N ASN A 5 19.14 43.73 -48.61
CA ASN A 5 19.28 42.27 -48.81
C ASN A 5 19.92 41.47 -47.66
N ILE A 6 19.82 41.90 -46.40
CA ILE A 6 20.31 41.10 -45.25
C ILE A 6 19.17 40.48 -44.41
N LEU A 7 17.92 40.92 -44.59
CA LEU A 7 16.80 40.41 -43.78
C LEU A 7 16.22 39.08 -44.28
N SER A 8 16.51 38.66 -45.51
CA SER A 8 15.97 37.42 -46.10
C SER A 8 16.81 36.17 -45.81
N TYR A 9 17.98 36.31 -45.19
CA TYR A 9 18.80 35.15 -44.77
C TYR A 9 18.65 34.80 -43.28
N PHE A 10 18.08 35.68 -42.46
CA PHE A 10 17.81 35.36 -41.05
C PHE A 10 16.56 34.50 -40.84
N PHE A 11 15.68 34.40 -41.83
CA PHE A 11 14.46 33.60 -41.75
C PHE A 11 14.57 32.19 -42.36
N MET A 12 15.74 31.80 -42.89
CA MET A 12 15.89 30.51 -43.60
C MET A 12 16.76 29.47 -42.85
N VAL A 13 17.22 29.77 -41.63
CA VAL A 13 18.03 28.82 -40.82
C VAL A 13 17.36 28.39 -39.50
N PHE A 14 16.17 28.94 -39.15
CA PHE A 14 15.39 28.47 -38.00
C PHE A 14 14.18 27.59 -38.37
N GLY A 15 14.13 27.07 -39.60
CA GLY A 15 13.14 26.10 -40.06
C GLY A 15 13.54 24.66 -39.74
N ALA A 16 13.65 24.28 -38.45
CA ALA A 16 13.76 22.88 -38.04
C ALA A 16 13.45 22.60 -36.54
N TYR A 17 12.73 23.47 -35.84
CA TYR A 17 12.13 23.13 -34.54
C TYR A 17 10.61 23.25 -34.61
N SER A 18 10.00 22.23 -35.22
CA SER A 18 8.58 21.94 -35.11
C SER A 18 8.26 21.55 -33.67
N ILE A 19 7.99 22.54 -32.82
CA ILE A 19 7.25 22.30 -31.57
C ILE A 19 5.80 22.10 -32.00
N MET A 20 5.35 20.84 -31.91
CA MET A 20 3.94 20.47 -32.02
C MET A 20 3.16 21.11 -30.86
N ALA A 21 2.78 22.37 -31.05
CA ALA A 21 1.82 23.09 -30.24
C ALA A 21 0.48 23.11 -30.98
N LEU A 22 -0.23 21.98 -31.02
CA LEU A 22 -1.64 21.94 -31.44
C LEU A 22 -2.34 20.79 -30.71
N GLY A 23 -3.28 21.12 -29.81
CA GLY A 23 -4.29 20.16 -29.37
C GLY A 23 -4.74 20.12 -27.91
N PHE A 24 -4.50 21.13 -27.06
CA PHE A 24 -5.21 21.23 -25.78
C PHE A 24 -6.29 22.30 -25.89
N GLY A 25 -7.51 21.84 -26.17
CA GLY A 25 -8.71 22.66 -26.12
C GLY A 25 -8.96 23.15 -24.70
N ASN A 26 -9.13 24.47 -24.58
CA ASN A 26 -9.61 25.17 -23.40
C ASN A 26 -10.86 24.49 -22.82
N SER A 27 -10.65 23.68 -21.78
CA SER A 27 -11.64 23.44 -20.75
C SER A 27 -11.01 23.95 -19.46
N ALA A 28 -11.73 24.80 -18.74
CA ALA A 28 -11.23 25.53 -17.58
C ALA A 28 -10.43 24.60 -16.66
N PHE A 29 -9.12 24.84 -16.58
CA PHE A 29 -8.23 24.17 -15.66
C PHE A 29 -8.78 24.36 -14.24
N ALA A 30 -9.03 23.25 -13.55
CA ALA A 30 -8.84 23.26 -12.11
C ALA A 30 -7.43 23.80 -11.87
N ALA A 31 -7.33 24.90 -11.13
CA ALA A 31 -6.11 25.69 -10.93
C ALA A 31 -4.85 24.83 -10.88
N GLU A 32 -3.83 25.24 -11.65
CA GLU A 32 -2.51 24.64 -11.79
C GLU A 32 -1.93 24.19 -10.44
N VAL A 33 -2.19 22.95 -10.04
CA VAL A 33 -1.27 22.24 -9.17
C VAL A 33 -0.13 21.80 -10.09
N PRO A 34 1.13 22.20 -9.84
CA PRO A 34 2.25 21.62 -10.56
C PRO A 34 2.13 20.11 -10.41
N ASN A 35 1.82 19.41 -11.49
CA ASN A 35 1.79 17.96 -11.49
C ASN A 35 3.20 17.54 -11.04
N PHE A 36 3.34 16.96 -9.85
CA PHE A 36 4.67 16.67 -9.29
C PHE A 36 5.52 15.83 -10.24
N THR A 37 4.88 15.02 -11.10
CA THR A 37 5.52 14.29 -12.18
C THR A 37 6.25 15.22 -13.16
N LYS A 38 5.67 16.38 -13.48
CA LYS A 38 6.32 17.41 -14.31
C LYS A 38 7.50 18.07 -13.60
N VAL A 39 7.38 18.34 -12.30
CA VAL A 39 8.52 18.83 -11.49
C VAL A 39 9.70 17.86 -11.52
N LEU A 40 9.41 16.55 -11.45
CA LEU A 40 10.44 15.51 -11.55
C LEU A 40 11.02 15.39 -12.96
N GLU A 41 10.19 15.54 -14.01
CA GLU A 41 10.64 15.57 -15.40
C GLU A 41 11.58 16.75 -15.68
N ASP A 42 11.22 17.95 -15.24
CA ASP A 42 12.01 19.17 -15.45
C ASP A 42 13.37 19.09 -14.73
N LYS A 43 13.47 18.25 -13.69
CA LYS A 43 14.70 17.92 -12.97
C LYS A 43 15.48 16.76 -13.59
N GLY A 44 14.99 16.18 -14.70
CA GLY A 44 15.62 15.06 -15.40
C GLY A 44 15.58 13.74 -14.65
N LEU A 45 14.66 13.57 -13.68
CA LEU A 45 14.55 12.36 -12.86
C LEU A 45 13.65 11.29 -13.51
N LEU A 46 12.82 11.70 -14.45
CA LEU A 46 11.92 10.85 -15.23
C LEU A 46 11.63 11.50 -16.58
N THR A 47 11.01 10.75 -17.48
CA THR A 47 10.52 11.25 -18.78
C THR A 47 9.05 10.88 -18.93
N ILE A 48 8.18 11.85 -19.21
CA ILE A 48 6.77 11.60 -19.48
C ILE A 48 6.61 11.17 -20.93
N THR A 49 5.87 10.08 -21.17
CA THR A 49 5.57 9.57 -22.51
C THR A 49 4.11 9.73 -22.89
N SER A 50 3.20 9.76 -21.92
CA SER A 50 1.80 10.07 -22.15
C SER A 50 1.13 10.68 -20.93
N SER A 51 0.09 11.46 -21.19
CA SER A 51 -0.83 11.96 -20.18
C SER A 51 -2.24 11.92 -20.74
N GLU A 52 -3.19 11.51 -19.91
CA GLU A 52 -4.60 11.51 -20.21
C GLU A 52 -5.40 11.90 -18.96
N THR A 53 -6.68 12.21 -19.16
CA THR A 53 -7.61 12.46 -18.07
C THR A 53 -8.80 11.52 -18.22
N ILE A 54 -9.21 10.88 -17.12
CA ILE A 54 -10.40 10.05 -17.03
C ILE A 54 -11.48 10.88 -16.34
N ASP A 55 -12.63 11.00 -16.99
CA ASP A 55 -13.81 11.70 -16.48
C ASP A 55 -13.53 13.14 -16.00
N LYS A 56 -12.55 13.81 -16.65
CA LYS A 56 -12.10 15.18 -16.32
C LYS A 56 -11.59 15.42 -14.89
N GLU A 57 -11.54 14.39 -14.04
CA GLU A 57 -11.17 14.52 -12.62
C GLU A 57 -9.92 13.74 -12.24
N ILE A 58 -9.61 12.65 -12.97
CA ILE A 58 -8.47 11.78 -12.69
C ILE A 58 -7.40 12.00 -13.75
N SER A 59 -6.24 12.53 -13.35
CA SER A 59 -5.09 12.66 -14.23
C SER A 59 -4.24 11.40 -14.17
N VAL A 60 -3.96 10.80 -15.32
CA VAL A 60 -3.05 9.66 -15.48
C VAL A 60 -1.85 10.11 -16.29
N VAL A 61 -0.64 9.95 -15.74
CA VAL A 61 0.62 10.22 -16.41
C VAL A 61 1.44 8.94 -16.45
N ARG A 62 1.97 8.61 -17.62
CA ARG A 62 2.86 7.46 -17.79
C ARG A 62 4.17 7.91 -18.39
N GLY A 63 5.22 7.14 -18.11
CA GLY A 63 6.54 7.49 -18.58
C GLY A 63 7.59 6.49 -18.17
N LYS A 64 8.83 6.98 -18.14
CA LYS A 64 10.02 6.20 -17.84
C LYS A 64 10.82 6.82 -16.69
N ILE A 65 11.30 5.97 -15.78
CA ILE A 65 12.45 6.26 -14.91
C ILE A 65 13.52 5.27 -15.34
N ASP A 66 14.64 5.79 -15.83
CA ASP A 66 15.61 4.99 -16.58
C ASP A 66 14.90 4.18 -17.69
N ASN A 67 14.95 2.84 -17.62
CA ASN A 67 14.29 1.94 -18.56
C ASN A 67 12.94 1.39 -18.04
N LEU A 68 12.50 1.77 -16.84
CA LEU A 68 11.34 1.22 -16.15
C LEU A 68 10.11 2.08 -16.39
N ASN A 69 8.94 1.46 -16.57
CA ASN A 69 7.71 2.24 -16.67
C ASN A 69 7.31 2.77 -15.31
N PHE A 70 6.77 3.98 -15.30
CA PHE A 70 6.00 4.49 -14.18
C PHE A 70 4.59 4.89 -14.63
N THR A 71 3.67 4.88 -13.68
CA THR A 71 2.32 5.43 -13.80
C THR A 71 2.04 6.26 -12.56
N THR A 72 1.71 7.53 -12.74
CA THR A 72 1.13 8.40 -11.71
C THR A 72 -0.36 8.53 -11.99
N ILE A 73 -1.19 8.27 -10.99
CA ILE A 73 -2.63 8.57 -11.04
C ILE A 73 -2.93 9.55 -9.93
N SER A 74 -3.60 10.64 -10.25
CA SER A 74 -3.88 11.73 -9.29
C SER A 74 -5.30 12.25 -9.42
N TRP A 75 -5.88 12.67 -8.30
CA TRP A 75 -7.24 13.19 -8.18
C TRP A 75 -7.30 14.20 -7.03
N ASN A 76 -8.29 15.08 -7.03
CA ASN A 76 -8.52 15.98 -5.90
C ASN A 76 -9.34 15.25 -4.82
N LYS A 77 -8.87 15.25 -3.56
CA LYS A 77 -9.58 14.59 -2.46
C LYS A 77 -10.99 15.13 -2.21
N ASN A 78 -11.24 16.39 -2.61
CA ASN A 78 -12.54 17.05 -2.52
C ASN A 78 -13.40 16.85 -3.78
N GLY A 79 -12.87 16.22 -4.83
CA GLY A 79 -13.59 15.89 -6.06
C GLY A 79 -14.59 14.76 -5.87
N SER A 80 -15.21 14.31 -6.97
CA SER A 80 -16.23 13.26 -6.95
C SER A 80 -15.64 11.90 -6.58
N TYR A 81 -14.40 11.62 -6.98
CA TYR A 81 -13.73 10.36 -6.69
C TYR A 81 -13.07 10.34 -5.31
N LYS A 82 -13.39 9.32 -4.52
CA LYS A 82 -12.77 9.02 -3.22
C LYS A 82 -11.96 7.75 -3.30
N LEU A 83 -10.82 7.73 -2.61
CA LEU A 83 -10.02 6.52 -2.43
C LEU A 83 -10.75 5.55 -1.51
N GLN A 84 -10.93 4.32 -1.99
CA GLN A 84 -11.57 3.23 -1.28
C GLN A 84 -10.65 2.01 -1.24
N LYS A 85 -10.98 1.06 -0.39
CA LYS A 85 -10.28 -0.21 -0.23
C LYS A 85 -11.21 -1.37 -0.56
N GLY A 86 -10.72 -2.27 -1.42
CA GLY A 86 -11.39 -3.53 -1.76
C GLY A 86 -10.63 -4.74 -1.22
N ILE A 87 -11.32 -5.86 -1.08
CA ILE A 87 -10.72 -7.18 -0.83
C ILE A 87 -10.84 -8.01 -2.12
N THR A 88 -9.78 -8.70 -2.51
CA THR A 88 -9.83 -9.50 -3.75
C THR A 88 -10.79 -10.67 -3.62
N GLN A 89 -11.44 -11.06 -4.71
CA GLN A 89 -12.25 -12.28 -4.80
C GLN A 89 -11.42 -13.51 -4.41
N ALA A 90 -10.13 -13.51 -4.71
CA ALA A 90 -9.21 -14.55 -4.26
C ALA A 90 -9.14 -14.63 -2.73
N GLN A 91 -9.08 -13.49 -2.03
CA GLN A 91 -9.12 -13.45 -0.56
C GLN A 91 -10.49 -13.86 -0.01
N ILE A 92 -11.59 -13.38 -0.60
CA ILE A 92 -12.96 -13.73 -0.18
C ILE A 92 -13.20 -15.24 -0.31
N ASN A 93 -12.80 -15.81 -1.44
CA ASN A 93 -12.96 -17.23 -1.74
C ASN A 93 -11.83 -18.10 -1.17
N GLN A 94 -10.95 -17.53 -0.33
CA GLN A 94 -9.80 -18.22 0.29
C GLN A 94 -8.92 -18.97 -0.72
N SER A 95 -8.86 -18.48 -1.95
CA SER A 95 -8.11 -19.03 -3.08
C SER A 95 -6.74 -18.36 -3.17
N TYR A 96 -5.91 -18.56 -2.14
CA TYR A 96 -4.63 -17.85 -1.96
C TYR A 96 -3.55 -18.14 -3.02
N THR A 97 -3.78 -19.10 -3.91
CA THR A 97 -2.91 -19.40 -5.06
C THR A 97 -3.32 -18.65 -6.33
N THR A 98 -4.48 -18.00 -6.34
CA THR A 98 -4.96 -17.21 -7.48
C THR A 98 -4.11 -15.95 -7.63
N PRO A 99 -3.43 -15.75 -8.79
CA PRO A 99 -2.49 -14.66 -8.95
C PRO A 99 -3.18 -13.31 -9.18
N TRP A 100 -2.56 -12.23 -8.72
CA TRP A 100 -2.91 -10.83 -8.98
C TRP A 100 -2.42 -10.42 -10.38
N ASN A 101 -3.03 -11.05 -11.39
CA ASN A 101 -2.73 -10.89 -12.80
C ASN A 101 -3.74 -9.94 -13.48
N LYS A 102 -3.53 -9.67 -14.77
CA LYS A 102 -4.36 -8.77 -15.56
C LYS A 102 -5.85 -9.14 -15.51
N ASP A 103 -6.19 -10.40 -15.71
CA ASP A 103 -7.59 -10.85 -15.78
C ASP A 103 -8.31 -10.70 -14.44
N ASN A 104 -7.64 -11.03 -13.33
CA ASN A 104 -8.21 -10.87 -12.00
C ASN A 104 -8.37 -9.40 -11.63
N ILE A 105 -7.41 -8.53 -11.99
CA ILE A 105 -7.53 -7.08 -11.79
C ILE A 105 -8.71 -6.51 -12.60
N LEU A 106 -8.87 -6.94 -13.86
CA LEU A 106 -10.01 -6.55 -14.71
C LEU A 106 -11.34 -7.02 -14.12
N ASN A 107 -11.36 -8.21 -13.51
CA ASN A 107 -12.54 -8.72 -12.83
C ASN A 107 -12.90 -7.87 -11.61
N GLU A 108 -11.93 -7.53 -10.75
CA GLU A 108 -12.18 -6.61 -9.64
C GLU A 108 -12.67 -5.24 -10.13
N ALA A 109 -12.07 -4.71 -11.20
CA ALA A 109 -12.47 -3.42 -11.77
C ALA A 109 -13.94 -3.41 -12.22
N LYS A 110 -14.41 -4.52 -12.81
CA LYS A 110 -15.81 -4.70 -13.22
C LYS A 110 -16.74 -4.81 -12.02
N ILE A 111 -16.39 -5.62 -11.01
CA ILE A 111 -17.20 -5.82 -9.79
C ILE A 111 -17.41 -4.47 -9.08
N HIS A 112 -16.35 -3.67 -8.98
CA HIS A 112 -16.35 -2.41 -8.25
C HIS A 112 -16.77 -1.22 -9.14
N ASN A 113 -17.04 -1.46 -10.43
CA ASN A 113 -17.33 -0.43 -11.44
C ASN A 113 -16.38 0.78 -11.33
N THR A 114 -15.08 0.49 -11.27
CA THR A 114 -14.04 1.51 -11.03
C THR A 114 -13.21 1.75 -12.28
N PRO A 115 -12.84 3.01 -12.58
CA PRO A 115 -11.88 3.30 -13.63
C PRO A 115 -10.44 3.05 -13.19
N VAL A 116 -10.16 2.85 -11.90
CA VAL A 116 -8.79 2.82 -11.36
C VAL A 116 -8.65 1.78 -10.26
N ILE A 117 -7.57 0.99 -10.30
CA ILE A 117 -7.13 0.10 -9.20
C ILE A 117 -5.63 0.27 -8.96
N PHE A 118 -5.23 0.15 -7.70
CA PHE A 118 -3.84 0.11 -7.23
C PHE A 118 -3.62 -1.07 -6.29
N THR A 119 -2.37 -1.50 -6.17
CA THR A 119 -1.95 -2.37 -5.06
C THR A 119 -2.27 -1.71 -3.71
N GLY A 120 -2.78 -2.51 -2.76
CA GLY A 120 -3.08 -2.08 -1.39
C GLY A 120 -1.93 -2.32 -0.42
N GLY A 121 -2.26 -2.52 0.86
CA GLY A 121 -1.29 -2.90 1.89
C GLY A 121 -1.12 -4.41 2.04
N PHE A 122 -0.32 -4.81 3.03
CA PHE A 122 -0.08 -6.21 3.38
C PHE A 122 -1.11 -6.80 4.35
N TRP A 123 -1.64 -5.98 5.25
CA TRP A 123 -2.52 -6.38 6.35
C TRP A 123 -3.57 -5.30 6.65
N GLN A 124 -4.48 -5.55 7.58
CA GLN A 124 -5.44 -4.59 8.13
C GLN A 124 -5.78 -4.95 9.58
N LEU A 125 -6.33 -4.03 10.37
CA LEU A 125 -6.69 -4.27 11.77
C LEU A 125 -7.67 -5.44 11.93
N GLU A 126 -8.54 -5.66 10.94
CA GLU A 126 -9.59 -6.66 10.98
C GLU A 126 -9.07 -8.10 10.81
N ASN A 127 -7.84 -8.30 10.32
CA ASN A 127 -7.23 -9.62 10.19
C ASN A 127 -5.78 -9.68 10.70
N ALA A 128 -5.41 -8.78 11.61
CA ALA A 128 -4.04 -8.65 12.07
C ALA A 128 -3.51 -9.93 12.72
N ASP A 129 -4.38 -10.77 13.31
CA ASP A 129 -4.00 -12.08 13.89
C ASP A 129 -3.70 -13.17 12.85
N ASN A 130 -4.06 -12.98 11.57
CA ASN A 130 -3.80 -14.01 10.57
C ASN A 130 -2.29 -14.21 10.34
N GLY A 131 -1.91 -15.41 9.87
CA GLY A 131 -0.49 -15.77 9.74
C GLY A 131 0.32 -14.84 8.83
N TRP A 132 -0.31 -14.32 7.76
CA TRP A 132 0.34 -13.36 6.86
C TRP A 132 0.57 -12.00 7.52
N SER A 133 -0.45 -11.41 8.14
CA SER A 133 -0.34 -10.13 8.85
C SER A 133 0.65 -10.21 10.00
N GLN A 134 0.63 -11.30 10.77
CA GLN A 134 1.60 -11.52 11.85
C GLN A 134 3.04 -11.59 11.32
N ARG A 135 3.27 -12.24 10.17
CA ARG A 135 4.57 -12.25 9.51
C ARG A 135 5.00 -10.82 9.14
N GLU A 136 4.14 -10.05 8.51
CA GLU A 136 4.47 -8.71 8.02
C GLU A 136 4.68 -7.71 9.18
N LEU A 137 3.85 -7.77 10.21
CA LEU A 137 4.01 -7.02 11.46
C LEU A 137 5.33 -7.40 12.17
N GLY A 138 5.67 -8.69 12.20
CA GLY A 138 6.94 -9.19 12.75
C GLY A 138 8.18 -8.72 11.98
N LEU A 139 8.03 -8.34 10.71
CA LEU A 139 9.10 -7.74 9.88
C LEU A 139 9.24 -6.22 10.10
N GLY A 140 8.49 -5.64 11.03
CA GLY A 140 8.50 -4.21 11.34
C GLY A 140 7.61 -3.37 10.42
N LYS A 141 6.74 -3.99 9.61
CA LYS A 141 5.78 -3.27 8.76
C LYS A 141 4.55 -2.86 9.56
N ASN A 142 4.76 -1.95 10.50
CA ASN A 142 3.75 -1.49 11.45
C ASN A 142 3.06 -0.19 11.04
N GLY A 143 3.37 0.38 9.88
CA GLY A 143 2.68 1.56 9.40
C GLY A 143 1.26 1.24 8.97
N ILE A 144 0.37 2.21 9.15
CA ILE A 144 -1.03 2.09 8.78
C ILE A 144 -1.52 3.39 8.14
N MET A 145 -2.15 3.26 6.98
CA MET A 145 -2.87 4.30 6.29
C MET A 145 -4.37 4.04 6.46
N TYR A 146 -5.12 5.08 6.82
CA TYR A 146 -6.55 4.95 7.11
C TYR A 146 -7.32 6.19 6.66
N SER A 147 -8.60 5.99 6.38
CA SER A 147 -9.49 7.02 5.84
C SER A 147 -10.87 6.92 6.45
N ASP A 148 -11.59 8.04 6.46
CA ASP A 148 -13.02 8.11 6.75
C ASP A 148 -13.92 7.72 5.56
N GLY A 149 -13.32 7.34 4.43
CA GLY A 149 -14.01 6.99 3.19
C GLY A 149 -14.51 8.20 2.40
N LYS A 150 -14.28 9.43 2.86
CA LYS A 150 -14.76 10.69 2.25
C LYS A 150 -13.65 11.52 1.62
N GLY A 151 -12.45 10.95 1.50
CA GLY A 151 -11.30 11.55 0.82
C GLY A 151 -10.20 12.00 1.77
N ASP A 152 -10.45 12.10 3.08
CA ASP A 152 -9.37 12.37 4.03
C ASP A 152 -8.61 11.10 4.36
N VAL A 153 -7.28 11.18 4.29
CA VAL A 153 -6.36 10.09 4.62
C VAL A 153 -5.42 10.55 5.73
N GLU A 154 -5.16 9.64 6.66
CA GLU A 154 -4.17 9.80 7.71
C GLU A 154 -3.24 8.59 7.74
N VAL A 155 -2.03 8.83 8.25
CA VAL A 155 -0.97 7.82 8.31
C VAL A 155 -0.33 7.84 9.69
N THR A 156 -0.07 6.66 10.25
CA THR A 156 0.62 6.54 11.54
C THR A 156 1.37 5.21 11.63
N ASN A 157 2.08 4.99 12.72
CA ASN A 157 2.61 3.68 13.08
C ASN A 157 1.70 3.06 14.14
N LEU A 158 1.37 1.78 13.97
CA LEU A 158 0.49 1.05 14.86
C LEU A 158 1.09 0.99 16.27
N SER A 159 0.27 1.39 17.23
CA SER A 159 0.51 1.20 18.66
C SER A 159 -0.83 1.12 19.39
N ASN A 160 -0.83 0.60 20.61
CA ASN A 160 -2.06 0.41 21.36
C ASN A 160 -2.85 1.71 21.60
N SER A 161 -2.17 2.85 21.67
CA SER A 161 -2.78 4.17 21.86
C SER A 161 -3.32 4.78 20.56
N GLU A 162 -2.82 4.36 19.40
CA GLU A 162 -3.22 4.95 18.11
C GLU A 162 -4.50 4.31 17.56
N VAL A 163 -4.82 3.07 17.93
CA VAL A 163 -6.01 2.34 17.43
C VAL A 163 -7.32 3.11 17.67
N SER A 164 -7.46 3.75 18.83
CA SER A 164 -8.63 4.60 19.11
C SER A 164 -8.77 5.73 18.08
N LYS A 165 -7.68 6.45 17.78
CA LYS A 165 -7.70 7.55 16.81
C LYS A 165 -8.03 7.06 15.40
N ILE A 166 -7.50 5.90 15.03
CA ILE A 166 -7.78 5.26 13.75
C ILE A 166 -9.28 4.97 13.62
N PHE A 167 -9.89 4.31 14.60
CA PHE A 167 -11.32 4.01 14.55
C PHE A 167 -12.21 5.24 14.68
N GLN A 168 -11.81 6.24 15.47
CA GLN A 168 -12.51 7.54 15.54
C GLN A 168 -12.55 8.24 14.18
N LYS A 169 -11.43 8.26 13.45
CA LYS A 169 -11.36 8.84 12.11
C LYS A 169 -12.15 8.01 11.10
N MET A 170 -11.96 6.70 11.10
CA MET A 170 -12.63 5.81 10.14
C MET A 170 -14.16 5.89 10.23
N GLY A 171 -14.71 5.87 11.45
CA GLY A 171 -16.14 5.67 11.60
C GLY A 171 -16.59 4.32 11.02
N ASP A 172 -17.88 4.23 10.70
CA ASP A 172 -18.52 3.02 10.13
C ASP A 172 -18.26 2.84 8.62
N LYS A 173 -17.79 3.88 7.94
CA LYS A 173 -17.57 3.92 6.49
C LYS A 173 -16.09 4.04 6.08
N GLY A 174 -15.19 4.10 7.06
CA GLY A 174 -13.77 4.22 6.83
C GLY A 174 -13.07 2.89 6.64
N TRP A 175 -11.85 2.95 6.12
CA TRP A 175 -11.02 1.78 5.85
C TRP A 175 -9.60 2.00 6.35
N ASN A 176 -8.86 0.90 6.55
CA ASN A 176 -7.44 0.93 6.87
C ASN A 176 -6.66 -0.09 6.03
N VAL A 177 -5.39 0.22 5.75
CA VAL A 177 -4.41 -0.70 5.19
C VAL A 177 -3.10 -0.57 5.94
N GLY A 178 -2.58 -1.70 6.38
CA GLY A 178 -1.28 -1.82 7.01
C GLY A 178 -0.20 -2.16 6.00
N ALA A 179 0.91 -1.42 6.04
CA ALA A 179 2.08 -1.68 5.21
C ALA A 179 3.35 -1.17 5.90
N PHE A 180 4.23 -0.53 5.14
CA PHE A 180 5.43 0.09 5.66
C PHE A 180 5.09 1.34 6.48
N SER A 181 6.06 1.87 7.23
CA SER A 181 5.88 3.11 7.98
C SER A 181 5.66 4.32 7.04
N PRO A 182 5.00 5.40 7.52
CA PRO A 182 4.85 6.63 6.74
C PRO A 182 6.21 7.18 6.28
N ILE A 183 6.33 7.48 4.99
CA ILE A 183 7.51 8.13 4.41
C ILE A 183 7.50 9.61 4.81
N VAL A 184 6.36 10.27 4.66
CA VAL A 184 6.13 11.66 5.10
C VAL A 184 4.90 11.67 5.97
N LYS A 185 4.97 12.34 7.12
CA LYS A 185 3.84 12.59 8.00
C LYS A 185 3.81 14.06 8.38
N ASN A 186 2.72 14.75 8.05
CA ASN A 186 2.52 16.18 8.27
C ASN A 186 3.71 17.04 7.80
N GLY A 187 4.19 16.80 6.56
CA GLY A 187 5.31 17.55 5.99
C GLY A 187 6.69 17.22 6.56
N VAL A 188 6.80 16.16 7.37
CA VAL A 188 8.08 15.69 7.93
C VAL A 188 8.44 14.35 7.31
N LEU A 189 9.58 14.30 6.62
CA LEU A 189 10.17 13.08 6.08
C LEU A 189 10.74 12.22 7.22
N ASP A 190 10.48 10.92 7.18
CA ASP A 190 11.08 9.96 8.10
C ASP A 190 12.60 9.89 7.86
N SER A 191 13.36 10.32 8.87
CA SER A 191 14.83 10.32 8.85
C SER A 191 15.45 8.93 8.75
N THR A 192 14.69 7.89 9.11
CA THR A 192 15.18 6.51 9.09
C THR A 192 15.07 5.88 7.69
N LEU A 193 14.19 6.38 6.83
CA LEU A 193 14.03 5.87 5.48
C LEU A 193 15.34 5.98 4.69
N GLY A 194 15.74 4.89 4.02
CA GLY A 194 17.03 4.83 3.31
C GLY A 194 18.19 4.27 4.14
N GLN A 195 18.02 4.16 5.46
CA GLN A 195 18.99 3.48 6.33
C GLN A 195 18.78 1.96 6.27
N SER A 196 19.85 1.19 6.44
CA SER A 196 19.73 -0.27 6.51
C SER A 196 19.01 -0.70 7.79
N GLY A 197 18.12 -1.69 7.69
CA GLY A 197 17.53 -2.37 8.84
C GLY A 197 16.27 -1.76 9.46
N VAL A 198 15.70 -0.70 8.87
CA VAL A 198 14.40 -0.14 9.35
C VAL A 198 13.27 -1.16 9.21
N TRP A 199 13.22 -1.87 8.07
CA TRP A 199 12.26 -2.94 7.82
C TRP A 199 13.02 -4.23 7.49
N HIS A 200 12.93 -5.23 8.38
CA HIS A 200 13.71 -6.47 8.28
C HIS A 200 13.44 -7.25 6.98
N GLY A 201 12.26 -7.05 6.37
CA GLY A 201 11.84 -7.68 5.12
C GLY A 201 11.87 -6.80 3.87
N ASP A 202 12.39 -5.57 3.94
CA ASP A 202 12.51 -4.67 2.79
C ASP A 202 13.80 -3.85 2.94
N PRO A 203 14.97 -4.43 2.58
CA PRO A 203 16.23 -3.70 2.63
C PRO A 203 16.23 -2.56 1.58
N ASN A 204 17.18 -1.62 1.71
CA ASN A 204 17.38 -0.54 0.75
C ASN A 204 17.95 -1.08 -0.59
N VAL A 205 17.10 -1.78 -1.34
CA VAL A 205 17.40 -2.39 -2.62
C VAL A 205 16.30 -2.06 -3.63
N LYS A 206 16.68 -2.13 -4.90
CA LYS A 206 15.79 -1.92 -6.04
C LYS A 206 14.64 -2.91 -6.01
N ASN A 207 13.41 -2.39 -6.03
CA ASN A 207 12.19 -3.17 -6.11
C ASN A 207 11.07 -2.35 -6.78
N ALA A 208 10.03 -3.01 -7.29
CA ALA A 208 8.82 -2.27 -7.68
C ALA A 208 8.17 -1.62 -6.45
N ARG A 209 7.56 -0.44 -6.66
CA ARG A 209 7.01 0.39 -5.59
C ARG A 209 5.63 0.91 -5.96
N THR A 210 4.77 0.97 -4.95
CA THR A 210 3.48 1.67 -4.94
C THR A 210 3.52 2.68 -3.81
N ILE A 211 3.39 3.97 -4.11
CA ILE A 211 3.53 5.05 -3.13
C ILE A 211 2.30 5.94 -3.20
N PHE A 212 1.56 6.03 -2.10
CA PHE A 212 0.51 7.04 -1.93
C PHE A 212 1.12 8.36 -1.48
N ILE A 213 0.61 9.47 -2.01
CA ILE A 213 1.03 10.84 -1.69
C ILE A 213 -0.22 11.72 -1.57
N GLU A 214 -0.35 12.45 -0.45
CA GLU A 214 -1.32 13.52 -0.25
C GLU A 214 -0.56 14.83 -0.10
N PHE A 215 -0.94 15.84 -0.88
CA PHE A 215 -0.36 17.19 -0.83
C PHE A 215 -1.21 18.12 0.04
N ASN A 216 -0.60 19.18 0.57
CA ASN A 216 -1.27 20.15 1.44
C ASN A 216 -2.46 20.87 0.77
N ASN A 217 -2.46 20.96 -0.56
CA ASN A 217 -3.54 21.55 -1.34
C ASN A 217 -4.72 20.59 -1.61
N GLY A 218 -4.67 19.37 -1.09
CA GLY A 218 -5.73 18.36 -1.25
C GLY A 218 -5.60 17.51 -2.52
N LEU A 219 -4.56 17.67 -3.33
CA LEU A 219 -4.24 16.70 -4.37
C LEU A 219 -3.80 15.37 -3.72
N GLN A 220 -4.34 14.27 -4.20
CA GLN A 220 -3.89 12.91 -3.88
C GLN A 220 -3.34 12.25 -5.13
N ALA A 221 -2.34 11.39 -4.93
CA ALA A 221 -1.75 10.62 -6.00
C ALA A 221 -1.28 9.25 -5.53
N VAL A 222 -1.27 8.29 -6.46
CA VAL A 222 -0.50 7.06 -6.32
C VAL A 222 0.52 7.01 -7.43
N PHE A 223 1.78 6.85 -7.02
CA PHE A 223 2.92 6.71 -7.89
C PHE A 223 3.37 5.25 -7.91
N VAL A 224 3.38 4.66 -9.11
CA VAL A 224 3.69 3.25 -9.32
C VAL A 224 4.88 3.14 -10.26
N VAL A 225 5.88 2.32 -9.90
CA VAL A 225 7.07 2.07 -10.73
C VAL A 225 7.30 0.56 -10.85
N ASP A 226 7.50 0.11 -12.09
CA ASP A 226 7.84 -1.28 -12.40
C ASP A 226 9.22 -1.66 -11.82
N GLY A 227 9.41 -2.96 -11.58
CA GLY A 227 10.64 -3.48 -11.01
C GLY A 227 10.42 -4.80 -10.31
N HIS A 228 11.47 -5.45 -9.84
CA HIS A 228 11.35 -6.62 -8.99
C HIS A 228 12.68 -6.88 -8.27
N THR A 229 12.63 -7.43 -7.07
CA THR A 229 13.86 -7.81 -6.33
C THR A 229 14.69 -8.85 -7.08
N SER A 230 14.04 -9.82 -7.75
CA SER A 230 14.76 -10.85 -8.52
C SER A 230 15.51 -10.30 -9.73
N THR A 231 15.04 -9.19 -10.31
CA THR A 231 15.68 -8.49 -11.44
C THR A 231 16.53 -7.32 -10.98
N LYS A 232 16.56 -7.00 -9.68
CA LYS A 232 17.26 -5.84 -9.09
C LYS A 232 16.89 -4.52 -9.78
N THR A 233 15.63 -4.37 -10.16
CA THR A 233 15.08 -3.18 -10.83
C THR A 233 13.98 -2.53 -9.98
N GLY A 234 13.68 -1.27 -10.27
CA GLY A 234 12.70 -0.46 -9.56
C GLY A 234 13.35 0.70 -8.83
N LEU A 235 12.82 1.04 -7.65
CA LEU A 235 13.38 2.08 -6.79
C LEU A 235 13.78 1.47 -5.44
N ASN A 236 14.94 1.89 -4.95
CA ASN A 236 15.34 1.65 -3.57
C ASN A 236 14.85 2.80 -2.67
N HIS A 237 15.08 2.71 -1.36
CA HIS A 237 14.61 3.72 -0.42
C HIS A 237 15.32 5.06 -0.58
N SER A 238 16.62 5.06 -0.87
CA SER A 238 17.39 6.29 -1.08
C SER A 238 16.88 7.09 -2.28
N GLU A 239 16.48 6.40 -3.34
CA GLU A 239 15.90 7.02 -4.53
C GLU A 239 14.50 7.56 -4.27
N ILE A 240 13.69 6.86 -3.48
CA ILE A 240 12.40 7.37 -3.01
C ILE A 240 12.59 8.65 -2.18
N VAL A 241 13.56 8.66 -1.26
CA VAL A 241 13.91 9.86 -0.48
C VAL A 241 14.33 11.00 -1.39
N ASN A 242 15.16 10.74 -2.41
CA ASN A 242 15.52 11.75 -3.39
C ASN A 242 14.28 12.28 -4.12
N LEU A 243 13.41 11.42 -4.66
CA LEU A 243 12.18 11.85 -5.33
C LEU A 243 11.31 12.74 -4.43
N ILE A 244 11.09 12.34 -3.17
CA ILE A 244 10.30 13.08 -2.19
C ILE A 244 10.93 14.46 -1.87
N ASN A 245 12.25 14.52 -1.72
CA ASN A 245 12.96 15.79 -1.54
C ASN A 245 12.83 16.69 -2.78
N GLN A 246 12.89 16.11 -3.98
CA GLN A 246 12.82 16.85 -5.24
C GLN A 246 11.40 17.36 -5.53
N MET A 247 10.36 16.68 -5.04
CA MET A 247 8.98 17.18 -5.03
C MET A 247 8.79 18.36 -4.05
N GLY A 248 9.65 18.46 -3.02
CA GLY A 248 9.55 19.45 -1.95
C GLY A 248 8.71 18.94 -0.78
N VAL A 249 9.36 18.37 0.24
CA VAL A 249 8.71 17.72 1.40
C VAL A 249 7.65 18.60 2.07
N SER A 250 7.91 19.90 2.20
CA SER A 250 6.97 20.84 2.82
C SER A 250 5.62 20.97 2.10
N GLY A 251 5.52 20.59 0.83
CA GLY A 251 4.27 20.56 0.07
C GLY A 251 3.48 19.26 0.24
N ILE A 252 4.09 18.22 0.79
CA ILE A 252 3.50 16.90 0.99
C ILE A 252 2.91 16.84 2.41
N LYS A 253 1.61 16.61 2.52
CA LYS A 253 0.98 16.35 3.81
C LYS A 253 1.37 14.97 4.32
N ASN A 254 1.11 13.93 3.54
CA ASN A 254 1.38 12.54 3.89
C ASN A 254 1.95 11.79 2.68
N ALA A 255 2.90 10.89 2.89
CA ALA A 255 3.32 9.90 1.89
C ALA A 255 3.50 8.54 2.56
N PHE A 256 3.04 7.49 1.89
CA PHE A 256 2.95 6.15 2.48
C PHE A 256 3.34 5.09 1.45
N MET A 257 4.26 4.20 1.83
CA MET A 257 4.66 3.10 0.96
C MET A 257 3.73 1.91 1.16
N LEU A 258 3.06 1.52 0.09
CA LEU A 258 2.15 0.37 0.06
C LEU A 258 2.92 -0.91 -0.28
N ASP A 259 2.20 -2.03 -0.46
CA ASP A 259 2.85 -3.27 -0.91
C ASP A 259 3.49 -3.07 -2.30
N GLY A 260 4.64 -3.69 -2.46
CA GLY A 260 5.55 -3.53 -3.59
C GLY A 260 6.05 -4.86 -4.13
N GLY A 261 7.12 -4.83 -4.92
CA GLY A 261 7.63 -6.02 -5.61
C GLY A 261 6.56 -6.70 -6.47
N GLY A 262 6.45 -8.02 -6.37
CA GLY A 262 5.57 -8.84 -7.22
C GLY A 262 4.09 -8.44 -7.22
N THR A 263 3.58 -7.78 -6.18
CA THR A 263 2.17 -7.33 -6.11
C THR A 263 1.93 -5.96 -6.76
N THR A 264 2.97 -5.21 -7.13
CA THR A 264 2.86 -3.84 -7.64
C THR A 264 2.06 -3.79 -8.95
N ARG A 265 0.89 -3.16 -8.95
CA ARG A 265 -0.03 -3.06 -10.08
C ARG A 265 -0.74 -1.70 -10.08
N ALA A 266 -1.02 -1.22 -11.27
CA ALA A 266 -1.99 -0.16 -11.53
C ALA A 266 -2.90 -0.59 -12.68
N TYR A 267 -4.19 -0.30 -12.55
CA TYR A 267 -5.16 -0.41 -13.64
C TYR A 267 -5.83 0.93 -13.87
N THR A 268 -6.11 1.20 -15.14
CA THR A 268 -6.88 2.35 -15.60
C THR A 268 -7.82 1.95 -16.72
N LYS A 269 -9.01 2.53 -16.75
CA LYS A 269 -9.92 2.52 -17.89
C LYS A 269 -10.19 3.96 -18.34
N SER A 270 -9.75 4.30 -19.55
CA SER A 270 -9.99 5.62 -20.14
C SER A 270 -11.44 5.80 -20.56
N ASP A 271 -11.84 7.04 -20.83
CA ASP A 271 -13.21 7.40 -21.23
C ASP A 271 -13.64 6.75 -22.55
N ASN A 272 -12.70 6.44 -23.44
CA ASN A 272 -12.95 5.69 -24.67
C ASN A 272 -13.02 4.16 -24.47
N GLY A 273 -12.91 3.69 -23.23
CA GLY A 273 -13.00 2.28 -22.85
C GLY A 273 -11.68 1.50 -22.94
N THR A 274 -10.54 2.15 -23.17
CA THR A 274 -9.24 1.46 -23.23
C THR A 274 -8.80 1.06 -21.82
N GLU A 275 -8.62 -0.25 -21.63
CA GLU A 275 -8.17 -0.83 -20.37
C GLU A 275 -6.66 -1.09 -20.39
N THR A 276 -5.96 -0.50 -19.42
CA THR A 276 -4.51 -0.68 -19.25
C THR A 276 -4.23 -1.25 -17.87
N VAL A 277 -3.42 -2.33 -17.82
CA VAL A 277 -2.82 -2.82 -16.58
C VAL A 277 -1.31 -2.73 -16.71
N MET A 278 -0.66 -2.16 -15.70
CA MET A 278 0.77 -1.98 -15.59
C MET A 278 1.25 -2.50 -14.23
N GLY A 279 2.53 -2.87 -14.13
CA GLY A 279 3.14 -3.39 -12.91
C GLY A 279 4.10 -4.54 -13.13
N SER A 280 4.55 -5.14 -12.03
CA SER A 280 5.55 -6.21 -12.02
C SER A 280 4.96 -7.62 -12.24
N PHE A 281 4.87 -8.08 -13.48
CA PHE A 281 4.40 -9.44 -13.83
C PHE A 281 5.50 -10.52 -13.79
N VAL A 282 6.51 -10.35 -12.94
CA VAL A 282 7.66 -11.27 -12.85
C VAL A 282 7.31 -12.58 -12.15
N ASP A 283 6.34 -12.58 -11.23
CA ASP A 283 5.88 -13.75 -10.50
C ASP A 283 4.34 -13.82 -10.34
N ASN A 284 3.83 -15.01 -10.03
CA ASN A 284 2.42 -15.27 -9.76
C ASN A 284 2.09 -14.89 -8.31
N ARG A 285 2.00 -13.59 -8.06
CA ARG A 285 1.82 -13.07 -6.71
C ARG A 285 0.36 -12.98 -6.31
N PHE A 286 -0.01 -13.46 -5.12
CA PHE A 286 -1.31 -13.20 -4.52
C PHE A 286 -1.37 -11.78 -3.92
N ALA A 287 -2.53 -11.13 -4.01
CA ALA A 287 -2.83 -9.90 -3.30
C ALA A 287 -4.15 -10.08 -2.53
N SER A 288 -4.14 -9.75 -1.23
CA SER A 288 -5.34 -9.86 -0.38
C SER A 288 -6.29 -8.67 -0.55
N GLN A 289 -5.74 -7.51 -0.87
CA GLN A 289 -6.47 -6.24 -0.91
C GLN A 289 -5.87 -5.28 -1.94
N PHE A 290 -6.69 -4.33 -2.35
CA PHE A 290 -6.34 -3.31 -3.33
C PHE A 290 -7.01 -1.98 -2.97
N LEU A 291 -6.53 -0.90 -3.56
CA LEU A 291 -7.15 0.42 -3.47
C LEU A 291 -7.78 0.78 -4.82
N TYR A 292 -8.85 1.55 -4.81
CA TYR A 292 -9.52 1.98 -6.03
C TYR A 292 -10.22 3.33 -5.83
N LEU A 293 -10.65 3.96 -6.92
CA LEU A 293 -11.39 5.22 -6.88
C LEU A 293 -12.88 4.99 -7.13
N SER A 294 -13.73 5.50 -6.25
CA SER A 294 -15.18 5.42 -6.37
C SER A 294 -15.82 6.80 -6.29
N LYS A 295 -16.86 7.03 -7.10
CA LYS A 295 -17.77 8.17 -6.93
C LYS A 295 -18.81 7.94 -5.84
N ASN A 296 -19.16 6.68 -5.63
CA ASN A 296 -20.21 6.31 -4.70
C ASN A 296 -19.63 6.16 -3.30
N GLU A 297 -20.43 6.47 -2.30
CA GLU A 297 -20.14 6.05 -0.94
C GLU A 297 -20.14 4.52 -0.89
N VAL A 298 -19.03 3.91 -0.48
CA VAL A 298 -18.87 2.45 -0.46
C VAL A 298 -18.74 1.98 0.97
N LYS A 299 -19.29 0.80 1.26
CA LYS A 299 -19.06 0.13 2.52
C LYS A 299 -17.63 -0.43 2.54
N PRO A 300 -16.86 -0.23 3.62
CA PRO A 300 -15.56 -0.86 3.78
C PRO A 300 -15.65 -2.38 3.65
N GLU A 301 -14.81 -2.93 2.79
CA GLU A 301 -14.65 -4.37 2.65
C GLU A 301 -13.52 -4.84 3.54
N PHE A 302 -13.72 -5.89 4.33
CA PHE A 302 -12.67 -6.51 5.12
C PHE A 302 -13.00 -7.98 5.37
N PHE A 303 -11.96 -8.75 5.67
CA PHE A 303 -12.07 -10.12 6.15
C PHE A 303 -11.66 -10.12 7.62
N VAL A 304 -12.46 -10.75 8.48
CA VAL A 304 -12.14 -10.86 9.91
C VAL A 304 -11.45 -12.18 10.18
N ASP A 305 -10.24 -12.12 10.72
CA ASP A 305 -9.51 -13.29 11.19
C ASP A 305 -8.96 -13.00 12.59
N ARG A 306 -9.47 -13.72 13.59
CA ARG A 306 -9.23 -13.48 15.01
C ARG A 306 -8.93 -14.80 15.70
N SER A 307 -7.82 -14.84 16.44
CA SER A 307 -7.43 -16.03 17.19
C SER A 307 -8.15 -16.08 18.54
N SER A 308 -8.99 -17.10 18.75
CA SER A 308 -9.69 -17.31 20.03
C SER A 308 -8.75 -17.43 21.23
N ASP A 309 -7.59 -18.08 21.04
CA ASP A 309 -6.59 -18.24 22.11
C ASP A 309 -5.97 -16.91 22.52
N LYS A 310 -5.68 -16.04 21.54
CA LYS A 310 -5.19 -14.68 21.82
C LYS A 310 -6.27 -13.83 22.47
N VAL A 311 -7.52 -13.92 22.01
CA VAL A 311 -8.66 -13.20 22.62
C VAL A 311 -8.82 -13.56 24.09
N ALA A 312 -8.77 -14.85 24.43
CA ALA A 312 -8.89 -15.32 25.82
C ALA A 312 -7.78 -14.77 26.74
N LYS A 313 -6.62 -14.41 26.16
CA LYS A 313 -5.47 -13.84 26.86
C LYS A 313 -5.41 -12.31 26.78
N ASN A 314 -6.37 -11.66 26.14
CA ASN A 314 -6.34 -10.24 25.77
C ASN A 314 -5.15 -9.85 24.88
N GLU A 315 -4.65 -10.75 24.06
CA GLU A 315 -3.47 -10.59 23.22
C GLU A 315 -3.81 -10.48 21.71
N SER A 316 -5.11 -10.46 21.36
CA SER A 316 -5.51 -10.33 19.95
C SER A 316 -5.08 -8.97 19.41
N GLN A 317 -4.49 -8.99 18.21
CA GLN A 317 -4.22 -7.78 17.43
C GLN A 317 -5.36 -7.47 16.46
N THR A 318 -6.33 -8.37 16.33
CA THR A 318 -7.49 -8.16 15.47
C THR A 318 -8.59 -7.37 16.19
N ALA A 319 -8.89 -6.18 15.67
CA ALA A 319 -9.99 -5.34 16.14
C ALA A 319 -10.79 -4.80 14.96
N THR A 320 -12.09 -4.60 15.16
CA THR A 320 -12.98 -3.92 14.21
C THR A 320 -13.48 -2.61 14.81
N TYR A 321 -13.96 -1.70 13.95
CA TYR A 321 -14.65 -0.49 14.38
C TYR A 321 -15.83 -0.80 15.33
N ALA A 322 -16.57 -1.88 15.06
CA ALA A 322 -17.70 -2.28 15.90
C ALA A 322 -17.25 -2.68 17.32
N ASP A 323 -16.14 -3.43 17.44
CA ASP A 323 -15.57 -3.80 18.75
C ASP A 323 -15.15 -2.54 19.52
N TRP A 324 -14.44 -1.62 18.85
CA TRP A 324 -13.99 -0.37 19.45
C TRP A 324 -15.17 0.50 19.90
N LYS A 325 -16.15 0.71 19.03
CA LYS A 325 -17.33 1.55 19.32
C LYS A 325 -18.08 1.03 20.53
N ALA A 326 -18.35 -0.29 20.58
CA ALA A 326 -19.02 -0.91 21.70
C ALA A 326 -18.26 -0.77 23.03
N ALA A 327 -16.93 -0.86 22.99
CA ALA A 327 -16.08 -0.66 24.16
C ALA A 327 -16.02 0.80 24.61
N PHE A 328 -15.91 1.73 23.65
CA PHE A 328 -15.89 3.17 23.89
C PHE A 328 -17.19 3.68 24.51
N GLU A 329 -18.35 3.29 23.97
CA GLU A 329 -19.67 3.68 24.49
C GLU A 329 -19.91 3.19 25.94
N LYS A 330 -19.38 2.01 26.25
CA LYS A 330 -19.39 1.42 27.59
C LYS A 330 -18.37 2.04 28.55
N GLY A 331 -17.50 2.94 28.08
CA GLY A 331 -16.46 3.55 28.92
C GLY A 331 -15.35 2.59 29.34
N LEU A 332 -15.15 1.49 28.60
CA LEU A 332 -14.09 0.52 28.90
C LEU A 332 -12.74 1.10 28.53
N LYS A 333 -11.70 0.81 29.32
CA LYS A 333 -10.32 1.25 29.02
C LYS A 333 -9.74 0.61 27.77
N PHE A 334 -10.03 -0.67 27.55
CA PHE A 334 -9.51 -1.48 26.44
C PHE A 334 -10.64 -2.05 25.58
N ILE A 335 -10.35 -2.30 24.30
CA ILE A 335 -11.22 -3.11 23.45
C ILE A 335 -11.13 -4.56 23.94
N PRO A 336 -12.25 -5.22 24.31
CA PRO A 336 -12.23 -6.58 24.84
C PRO A 336 -11.46 -7.57 23.96
N GLY A 337 -10.64 -8.42 24.58
CA GLY A 337 -9.82 -9.41 23.88
C GLY A 337 -8.51 -8.87 23.30
N THR A 338 -8.23 -7.57 23.43
CA THR A 338 -7.03 -6.91 22.91
C THR A 338 -6.33 -6.08 24.00
N GLN A 339 -5.15 -5.54 23.68
CA GLN A 339 -4.47 -4.52 24.48
C GLN A 339 -4.70 -3.08 23.96
N TYR A 340 -5.62 -2.88 23.03
CA TYR A 340 -5.87 -1.58 22.41
C TYR A 340 -6.70 -0.68 23.29
N LEU A 341 -6.23 0.55 23.50
CA LEU A 341 -6.94 1.55 24.27
C LEU A 341 -8.15 2.05 23.49
N THR A 342 -9.27 2.27 24.18
CA THR A 342 -10.48 2.84 23.56
C THR A 342 -10.40 4.37 23.47
N GLY A 343 -9.60 5.01 24.32
CA GLY A 343 -9.59 6.47 24.50
C GLY A 343 -10.80 7.01 25.26
N ALA A 344 -11.67 6.16 25.81
CA ALA A 344 -12.75 6.60 26.68
C ALA A 344 -12.17 7.14 27.99
N LEU A 345 -12.70 8.27 28.47
CA LEU A 345 -12.50 8.68 29.85
C LEU A 345 -13.09 7.56 30.72
N GLU A 346 -12.31 6.99 31.64
CA GLU A 346 -12.82 5.97 32.57
C GLU A 346 -14.09 6.55 33.21
N LYS A 347 -15.26 5.99 32.86
CA LYS A 347 -16.47 6.31 33.61
C LYS A 347 -16.18 5.78 35.00
N ALA A 348 -15.97 6.68 35.95
CA ALA A 348 -15.92 6.31 37.36
C ALA A 348 -17.14 5.42 37.59
N ASN A 349 -16.89 4.14 37.89
CA ASN A 349 -17.99 3.25 38.27
C ASN A 349 -18.79 4.00 39.35
N PRO A 350 -20.12 4.08 39.25
CA PRO A 350 -20.93 4.44 40.40
C PRO A 350 -20.86 3.26 41.37
N VAL A 351 -19.71 3.07 42.00
CA VAL A 351 -19.63 2.29 43.23
C VAL A 351 -20.11 3.24 44.30
N ASN A 352 -21.29 2.95 44.84
CA ASN A 352 -21.77 3.50 46.09
C ASN A 352 -20.63 3.59 47.09
N ASN A 353 -20.16 4.79 47.37
CA ASN A 353 -19.48 5.11 48.61
C ASN A 353 -19.58 6.62 48.83
N ALA A 354 -20.63 7.01 49.55
CA ALA A 354 -20.66 8.25 50.29
C ALA A 354 -19.52 8.19 51.31
N ASN A 355 -18.32 8.63 50.91
CA ASN A 355 -17.18 9.03 51.74
C ASN A 355 -15.94 9.12 50.82
N ASN A 356 -15.80 10.21 50.06
CA ASN A 356 -14.50 10.70 49.58
C ASN A 356 -14.65 12.05 48.86
N LEU A 357 -15.02 13.08 49.61
CA LEU A 357 -15.01 14.47 49.14
C LEU A 357 -13.65 15.17 49.36
N GLN A 358 -12.60 14.43 49.74
CA GLN A 358 -11.28 15.00 50.06
C GLN A 358 -10.13 14.54 49.15
N ALA A 359 -10.37 13.64 48.19
CA ALA A 359 -9.33 13.16 47.27
C ALA A 359 -9.31 13.89 45.90
N ALA A 360 -10.29 14.74 45.63
CA ALA A 360 -10.45 15.40 44.32
C ALA A 360 -9.50 16.59 44.10
N THR A 361 -8.87 17.12 45.15
CA THR A 361 -7.96 18.27 45.07
C THR A 361 -6.51 17.89 44.78
N SER A 362 -6.10 16.64 45.00
CA SER A 362 -4.72 16.18 44.76
C SER A 362 -4.46 15.67 43.33
N ALA A 363 -5.50 15.21 42.62
CA ALA A 363 -5.38 14.68 41.26
C ALA A 363 -5.14 15.76 40.19
N ALA A 364 -5.57 16.99 40.43
CA ALA A 364 -5.38 18.11 39.50
C ALA A 364 -3.91 18.58 39.41
N GLN A 365 -3.11 18.35 40.46
CA GLN A 365 -1.70 18.75 40.49
C GLN A 365 -0.74 17.66 39.93
N GLN A 366 -1.14 16.39 39.89
CA GLN A 366 -0.32 15.32 39.27
C GLN A 366 -0.43 15.28 37.74
N ASN A 367 -1.59 15.62 37.18
CA ASN A 367 -1.79 15.68 35.71
C ASN A 367 -0.94 16.76 35.02
N ALA A 368 -0.50 17.80 35.74
CA ALA A 368 0.38 18.82 35.18
C ALA A 368 1.86 18.39 35.12
N VAL A 369 2.26 17.39 35.93
CA VAL A 369 3.64 16.91 36.02
C VAL A 369 3.87 15.72 35.08
N GLU A 370 2.88 14.84 34.89
CA GLU A 370 2.98 13.69 33.96
C GLU A 370 3.02 14.10 32.48
N ASN A 371 2.39 15.24 32.12
CA ASN A 371 2.42 15.77 30.76
C ASN A 371 3.80 16.31 30.34
N LYS A 372 4.73 16.57 31.27
CA LYS A 372 6.13 16.92 30.95
C LYS A 372 7.07 15.71 30.89
N ALA A 373 6.70 14.58 31.46
CA ALA A 373 7.51 13.36 31.44
C ALA A 373 7.26 12.48 30.20
N ASN A 374 6.07 12.58 29.58
CA ASN A 374 5.71 11.75 28.42
C ASN A 374 6.33 12.20 27.08
N GLU A 375 6.99 13.36 27.00
CA GLU A 375 7.78 13.73 25.82
C GLU A 375 9.10 12.95 25.72
N SER A 376 9.59 12.32 26.80
CA SER A 376 10.87 11.59 26.80
C SER A 376 10.74 10.07 26.58
N ALA A 377 9.53 9.54 26.35
CA ALA A 377 9.28 8.10 26.19
C ALA A 377 8.82 7.69 24.77
N LYS A 378 9.33 8.38 23.74
CA LYS A 378 9.29 7.86 22.36
C LYS A 378 10.35 6.78 22.20
N ASN A 379 9.99 5.52 22.47
CA ASN A 379 10.52 4.29 21.84
C ASN A 379 10.19 3.07 22.72
N LYS A 380 8.98 2.52 22.56
CA LYS A 380 8.75 1.09 22.79
C LYS A 380 7.98 0.54 21.59
N ALA A 381 8.73 0.08 20.61
CA ALA A 381 8.24 -0.84 19.60
C ALA A 381 7.65 -2.08 20.29
N ILE A 382 6.65 -2.68 19.64
CA ILE A 382 6.03 -3.94 20.04
C ILE A 382 7.14 -4.97 20.27
N LYS A 383 7.29 -5.46 21.50
CA LYS A 383 8.19 -6.58 21.80
C LYS A 383 7.64 -7.83 21.13
N ALA A 384 8.45 -8.46 20.29
CA ALA A 384 8.23 -9.85 19.87
C ALA A 384 8.16 -10.77 21.10
N PRO A 385 7.39 -11.88 21.04
CA PRO A 385 7.36 -12.84 22.14
C PRO A 385 8.75 -13.45 22.36
N ASN A 386 9.18 -13.50 23.63
CA ASN A 386 10.36 -14.22 24.06
C ASN A 386 10.21 -15.72 23.76
N THR A 387 10.96 -16.25 22.79
CA THR A 387 11.23 -17.68 22.69
C THR A 387 12.43 -18.02 23.57
N GLY A 388 12.18 -18.11 24.88
CA GLY A 388 13.12 -18.73 25.80
C GLY A 388 12.98 -20.26 25.73
N SER A 389 13.78 -20.90 24.89
CA SER A 389 14.25 -22.27 25.14
C SER A 389 15.63 -22.45 24.52
N LYS A 390 16.64 -22.60 25.39
CA LYS A 390 17.98 -23.04 25.02
C LYS A 390 17.93 -24.54 24.73
N THR A 391 18.01 -24.90 23.46
CA THR A 391 18.60 -26.17 23.04
C THR A 391 19.36 -25.94 21.73
N THR A 392 20.68 -25.96 21.84
CA THR A 392 21.62 -25.97 20.72
C THR A 392 21.52 -27.28 19.97
N THR A 393 21.03 -27.25 18.73
CA THR A 393 21.38 -28.23 17.70
C THR A 393 21.59 -27.52 16.37
N ASN A 394 22.80 -27.65 15.84
CA ASN A 394 23.20 -27.20 14.52
C ASN A 394 22.35 -27.90 13.45
N HIS A 395 21.58 -27.16 12.66
CA HIS A 395 21.15 -27.60 11.35
C HIS A 395 21.53 -26.56 10.29
N GLN A 396 22.50 -26.95 9.47
CA GLN A 396 22.77 -26.35 8.18
C GLN A 396 21.49 -26.42 7.34
N THR A 397 20.97 -25.26 6.94
CA THR A 397 19.89 -25.14 5.98
C THR A 397 20.42 -25.46 4.58
N THR A 398 20.20 -26.68 4.12
CA THR A 398 20.25 -27.06 2.70
C THR A 398 19.02 -26.46 2.00
N PHE A 399 19.27 -25.53 1.08
CA PHE A 399 18.28 -25.07 0.10
C PHE A 399 17.86 -26.24 -0.79
N LEU A 400 16.59 -26.66 -0.74
CA LEU A 400 16.03 -27.59 -1.72
C LEU A 400 15.22 -26.80 -2.76
N TRP A 401 15.73 -26.77 -3.99
CA TRP A 401 15.00 -26.36 -5.17
C TRP A 401 13.87 -27.36 -5.44
N VAL A 402 12.62 -26.89 -5.49
CA VAL A 402 11.53 -27.68 -6.07
C VAL A 402 11.66 -27.60 -7.59
N ALA A 403 12.41 -28.54 -8.16
CA ALA A 403 12.43 -28.78 -9.60
C ALA A 403 11.19 -29.60 -9.99
N SER A 404 10.47 -29.08 -10.99
CA SER A 404 9.33 -29.71 -11.64
C SER A 404 9.73 -31.05 -12.25
N ALA A 405 9.13 -32.15 -11.80
CA ALA A 405 9.33 -33.47 -12.40
C ALA A 405 8.28 -33.72 -13.49
N THR A 406 8.66 -33.46 -14.74
CA THR A 406 8.12 -34.12 -15.94
C THR A 406 8.43 -35.62 -15.87
N ILE A 407 7.40 -36.46 -15.89
CA ILE A 407 7.53 -37.91 -16.00
C ILE A 407 7.84 -38.26 -17.46
N ALA A 408 9.10 -38.61 -17.74
CA ALA A 408 9.50 -39.32 -18.95
C ALA A 408 9.92 -40.74 -18.55
N ILE A 409 9.13 -41.72 -18.98
CA ILE A 409 9.42 -43.15 -18.81
C ILE A 409 10.44 -43.55 -19.87
N LEU A 410 11.64 -43.97 -19.47
CA LEU A 410 12.58 -44.64 -20.36
C LEU A 410 13.23 -45.86 -19.69
N THR A 411 12.77 -47.01 -20.17
CA THR A 411 13.44 -48.32 -20.34
C THR A 411 14.81 -48.56 -19.69
N GLY A 412 14.89 -49.64 -18.91
CA GLY A 412 16.12 -50.35 -18.57
C GLY A 412 15.92 -51.86 -18.75
N PHE A 413 16.72 -52.44 -19.64
CA PHE A 413 16.77 -53.84 -20.05
C PHE A 413 17.11 -54.82 -18.91
N ILE A 414 16.43 -55.97 -18.86
CA ILE A 414 17.07 -57.27 -18.54
C ILE A 414 16.49 -58.36 -19.47
N THR A 415 17.40 -59.04 -20.15
CA THR A 415 17.29 -60.19 -21.06
C THR A 415 16.74 -61.48 -20.42
N LEU A 416 15.90 -62.25 -21.13
CA LEU A 416 16.20 -63.65 -21.52
C LEU A 416 15.11 -64.30 -22.43
N LYS A 417 15.59 -64.91 -23.52
CA LYS A 417 15.06 -66.00 -24.37
C LYS A 417 13.75 -66.72 -23.94
N ARG A 418 12.78 -66.83 -24.87
CA ARG A 418 12.34 -68.11 -25.50
C ARG A 418 11.19 -67.93 -26.51
N PHE A 419 11.39 -68.54 -27.67
CA PHE A 419 10.45 -68.96 -28.72
C PHE A 419 8.97 -69.14 -28.32
N LYS A 420 8.03 -68.69 -29.17
CA LYS A 420 7.29 -69.55 -30.13
C LYS A 420 6.25 -68.76 -30.95
N ASN A 421 6.12 -69.21 -32.20
CA ASN A 421 5.17 -68.81 -33.23
C ASN A 421 3.69 -68.97 -32.84
N CYS A 422 2.84 -68.07 -33.35
CA CYS A 422 1.47 -68.29 -33.90
C CYS A 422 0.88 -66.89 -34.20
N LYS A 423 0.90 -66.34 -35.42
CA LYS A 423 0.12 -66.62 -36.65
C LYS A 423 -1.41 -66.47 -36.48
N VAL A 424 -1.97 -65.60 -37.34
CA VAL A 424 -3.37 -65.53 -37.86
C VAL A 424 -4.35 -64.78 -36.91
N ARG A 425 -5.26 -63.86 -37.32
CA ARG A 425 -5.94 -63.57 -38.60
C ARG A 425 -6.43 -62.10 -38.62
N ILE A 426 -6.39 -61.46 -39.77
CA ILE A 426 -7.21 -60.28 -40.11
C ILE A 426 -8.47 -60.79 -40.81
N GLN A 427 -9.63 -60.25 -40.42
CA GLN A 427 -10.87 -59.98 -41.18
C GLN A 427 -11.94 -59.65 -40.13
N LYS A 428 -12.73 -58.59 -40.20
CA LYS A 428 -13.03 -57.60 -41.25
C LYS A 428 -13.51 -56.33 -40.54
#